data_AF-Q7UZX7-F1
#
_entry.id   AF-Q7UZX7-F1
#
_cell.length_a   1.000
_cell.length_b   1.000
_cell.length_c   1.000
_cell.angle_alpha   90.00
_cell.angle_beta   90.00
_cell.angle_gamma   90.00
#
_symmetry.space_group_name_H-M   'P 1'
#
loop_
_entity.id
_entity.type
_entity.pdbx_description
1 polymer ?
#
loop_
_entity_poly.entity_id
_entity_poly.type
_entity_poly.pdbx_seq_one_letter_code
_entity_poly.pdbx_strand_id
1 'polypeptide(L)'
;MKEHIDPTSLFKQTNFSNTIWWKVKINISGYQNETENNLVTEIAKNRLFRLIYPSLYKSKNKLSRILVQFYEDGYICWIDLDKLFIEKFDVKNSILDSEQILIQTKIPLILSWIKDRSKEKNIYLWGGTLGPNFDCSGLIQTAFLNHKIYIPRDSYQIKSFCKHLFNFKENNKSLKKGDILFFGKQNKCDHVGIYKGDGLYYHSSGIDYGRNGIGIDTLKETNDKISLHYQSKLISAGRITRSYRWNKSIR
;
A
#
# COMPACT_ATOMS: atom_id res chain seq x y z
N MET A 1 -28.37 14.78 15.31
CA MET A 1 -26.98 14.78 15.84
C MET A 1 -26.61 13.34 16.15
N LYS A 2 -25.66 12.72 15.45
CA LYS A 2 -25.10 11.44 15.91
C LYS A 2 -24.11 11.78 17.02
N GLU A 3 -24.37 11.29 18.23
CA GLU A 3 -23.50 11.47 19.39
C GLU A 3 -22.08 11.00 19.03
N HIS A 4 -21.10 11.86 19.29
CA HIS A 4 -19.69 11.53 19.10
C HIS A 4 -19.28 10.59 20.24
N ILE A 5 -19.42 9.29 20.03
CA ILE A 5 -18.99 8.29 21.02
C ILE A 5 -17.46 8.22 21.00
N ASP A 6 -16.84 8.44 22.16
CA ASP A 6 -15.40 8.27 22.36
C ASP A 6 -14.97 6.84 21.91
N PRO A 7 -14.04 6.70 20.93
CA PRO A 7 -13.51 5.42 20.50
C PRO A 7 -13.02 4.54 21.66
N THR A 8 -12.44 5.15 22.70
CA THR A 8 -11.95 4.43 23.88
C THR A 8 -13.10 3.78 24.65
N SER A 9 -14.24 4.47 24.76
CA SER A 9 -15.45 3.94 25.38
C SER A 9 -16.04 2.78 24.56
N LEU A 10 -16.09 2.93 23.23
CA LEU A 10 -16.54 1.87 22.31
C LEU A 10 -15.73 0.58 22.47
N PHE A 11 -14.40 0.70 22.52
CA PHE A 11 -13.53 -0.47 22.65
C PHE A 11 -13.62 -1.14 24.03
N LYS A 12 -13.90 -0.40 25.10
CA LYS A 12 -14.14 -0.96 26.43
C LYS A 12 -15.46 -1.71 26.54
N GLN A 13 -16.50 -1.23 25.86
CA GLN A 13 -17.84 -1.85 25.86
C GLN A 13 -17.88 -3.15 25.04
N THR A 14 -17.10 -3.22 23.97
CA THR A 14 -16.97 -4.45 23.20
C THR A 14 -15.90 -5.33 23.83
N ASN A 15 -16.27 -6.46 24.45
CA ASN A 15 -15.30 -7.50 24.80
C ASN A 15 -14.40 -7.73 23.58
N PHE A 16 -13.07 -7.57 23.75
CA PHE A 16 -12.10 -7.69 22.67
C PHE A 16 -12.39 -8.96 21.86
N SER A 17 -12.80 -8.78 20.61
CA SER A 17 -13.07 -9.88 19.71
C SER A 17 -12.38 -9.62 18.39
N ASN A 18 -11.59 -10.59 17.96
CA ASN A 18 -10.91 -10.61 16.67
C ASN A 18 -11.88 -10.72 15.47
N THR A 19 -13.18 -10.83 15.76
CA THR A 19 -14.28 -10.89 14.77
C THR A 19 -15.01 -9.56 14.58
N ILE A 20 -14.77 -8.56 15.43
CA ILE A 20 -15.40 -7.24 15.29
C ILE A 20 -14.55 -6.40 14.34
N TRP A 21 -15.22 -5.88 13.30
CA TRP A 21 -14.63 -4.95 12.35
C TRP A 21 -15.15 -3.55 12.61
N TRP A 22 -14.29 -2.58 12.36
CA TRP A 22 -14.56 -1.16 12.50
C TRP A 22 -14.23 -0.48 11.19
N LYS A 23 -15.10 0.40 10.72
CA LYS A 23 -14.86 1.20 9.53
C LYS A 23 -14.40 2.59 9.92
N VAL A 24 -13.26 3.02 9.39
CA VAL A 24 -12.77 4.40 9.55
C VAL A 24 -13.65 5.35 8.74
N LYS A 25 -14.06 6.47 9.33
CA LYS A 25 -14.98 7.44 8.72
C LYS A 25 -14.30 8.70 8.20
N ILE A 26 -12.99 8.82 8.43
CA ILE A 26 -12.12 9.90 7.95
C ILE A 26 -10.80 9.29 7.44
N ASN A 27 -9.97 10.09 6.78
CA ASN A 27 -8.61 9.67 6.47
C ASN A 27 -7.76 9.76 7.73
N ILE A 28 -6.90 8.76 7.98
CA ILE A 28 -6.01 8.74 9.15
C ILE A 28 -4.61 8.28 8.75
N SER A 29 -3.65 8.51 9.64
CA SER A 29 -2.27 8.04 9.50
C SER A 29 -2.05 6.73 10.26
N GLY A 30 -1.26 5.84 9.66
CA GLY A 30 -0.76 4.62 10.29
C GLY A 30 0.72 4.76 10.61
N TYR A 31 1.12 4.37 11.81
CA TYR A 31 2.45 4.56 12.36
C TYR A 31 3.15 3.24 12.66
N GLN A 32 4.48 3.28 12.62
CA GLN A 32 5.33 2.11 12.88
C GLN A 32 5.22 1.60 14.31
N ASN A 33 5.09 2.51 15.27
CA ASN A 33 5.09 2.21 16.70
C ASN A 33 4.10 3.11 17.48
N GLU A 34 3.94 2.81 18.76
CA GLU A 34 2.99 3.48 19.65
C GLU A 34 3.39 4.91 20.05
N THR A 35 4.66 5.32 19.85
CA THR A 35 5.22 6.55 20.44
C THR A 35 5.66 7.60 19.42
N GLU A 36 6.34 7.19 18.35
CA GLU A 36 6.98 8.05 17.35
C GLU A 36 6.08 8.28 16.14
N ASN A 37 6.18 9.45 15.51
CA ASN A 37 5.36 9.80 14.35
C ASN A 37 5.90 9.26 13.01
N ASN A 38 6.55 8.11 13.02
CA ASN A 38 7.08 7.46 11.82
C ASN A 38 5.91 6.86 11.02
N LEU A 39 5.49 7.57 9.98
CA LEU A 39 4.42 7.15 9.07
C LEU A 39 4.83 5.86 8.34
N VAL A 40 3.92 4.90 8.24
CA VAL A 40 4.12 3.66 7.46
C VAL A 40 3.05 3.47 6.40
N THR A 41 1.88 4.08 6.59
CA THR A 41 0.81 4.10 5.59
C THR A 41 -0.15 5.25 5.87
N GLU A 42 -0.92 5.64 4.85
CA GLU A 42 -2.09 6.49 5.04
C GLU A 42 -3.35 5.66 4.75
N ILE A 43 -4.37 5.84 5.57
CA ILE A 43 -5.57 5.02 5.56
C ILE A 43 -6.73 5.86 5.05
N ALA A 44 -7.30 5.45 3.92
CA ALA A 44 -8.46 6.10 3.35
C ALA A 44 -9.70 5.90 4.23
N LYS A 45 -10.57 6.89 4.24
CA LYS A 45 -11.95 6.76 4.72
C LYS A 45 -12.61 5.53 4.11
N ASN A 46 -13.43 4.87 4.91
CA ASN A 46 -14.18 3.64 4.65
C ASN A 46 -13.38 2.34 4.67
N ARG A 47 -12.07 2.38 4.96
CA ARG A 47 -11.31 1.15 5.21
C ARG A 47 -11.75 0.47 6.51
N LEU A 48 -11.72 -0.86 6.52
CA LEU A 48 -12.09 -1.68 7.66
C LEU A 48 -10.85 -2.14 8.41
N PHE A 49 -10.89 -2.10 9.73
CA PHE A 49 -9.85 -2.67 10.59
C PHE A 49 -10.42 -3.45 11.76
N ARG A 50 -9.59 -4.30 12.34
CA ARG A 50 -9.81 -4.94 13.63
C ARG A 50 -8.66 -4.62 14.57
N LEU A 51 -8.89 -4.77 15.86
CA LEU A 51 -7.85 -4.60 16.88
C LEU A 51 -6.94 -5.83 16.89
N ILE A 52 -5.62 -5.63 16.96
CA ILE A 52 -4.67 -6.71 17.29
C ILE A 52 -4.30 -6.56 18.76
N TYR A 53 -4.97 -7.34 19.61
CA TYR A 53 -4.71 -7.56 21.05
C TYR A 53 -4.71 -6.29 21.95
N PRO A 54 -5.24 -6.33 23.19
CA PRO A 54 -5.20 -5.16 24.06
C PRO A 54 -3.78 -4.92 24.58
N SER A 55 -3.14 -3.87 24.08
CA SER A 55 -2.23 -3.07 24.89
C SER A 55 -3.00 -1.84 25.38
N LEU A 56 -4.04 -2.04 26.19
CA LEU A 56 -4.44 -1.00 27.14
C LEU A 56 -3.47 -1.09 28.34
N TYR A 57 -2.15 -1.07 28.06
CA TYR A 57 -1.15 -1.02 29.10
C TYR A 57 -1.34 0.32 29.83
N LYS A 58 -1.71 0.25 31.10
CA LYS A 58 -1.74 1.42 31.99
C LYS A 58 -0.33 1.98 32.15
N SER A 59 0.14 2.72 31.16
CA SER A 59 1.18 3.71 31.36
C SER A 59 0.55 4.88 32.10
N LYS A 60 1.25 5.42 33.09
CA LYS A 60 0.90 6.68 33.75
C LYS A 60 0.86 7.87 32.76
N ASN A 61 1.32 7.66 31.52
CA ASN A 61 1.18 8.58 30.40
C ASN A 61 0.07 8.09 29.44
N LYS A 62 -0.83 9.00 29.09
CA LYS A 62 -2.00 8.83 28.20
C LYS A 62 -1.61 8.04 26.93
N LEU A 63 -2.02 6.77 26.83
CA LEU A 63 -1.85 5.98 25.60
C LEU A 63 -2.69 6.61 24.48
N SER A 64 -2.03 7.11 23.44
CA SER A 64 -2.67 7.79 22.31
C SER A 64 -2.92 6.90 21.10
N ARG A 65 -2.43 5.64 21.08
CA ARG A 65 -2.50 4.76 19.90
C ARG A 65 -2.94 3.33 20.19
N ILE A 66 -3.50 2.71 19.17
CA ILE A 66 -3.88 1.28 19.15
C ILE A 66 -3.28 0.56 17.95
N LEU A 67 -2.90 -0.71 18.16
CA LEU A 67 -2.43 -1.59 17.09
C LEU A 67 -3.62 -2.21 16.37
N VAL A 68 -3.67 -2.03 15.06
CA VAL A 68 -4.79 -2.47 14.23
C VAL A 68 -4.32 -3.28 13.02
N GLN A 69 -5.24 -4.08 12.47
CA GLN A 69 -5.04 -4.78 11.20
C GLN A 69 -6.17 -4.47 10.24
N PHE A 70 -5.81 -4.08 9.02
CA PHE A 70 -6.77 -3.73 7.98
C PHE A 70 -7.28 -4.94 7.19
N TYR A 71 -8.55 -4.85 6.76
CA TYR A 71 -9.23 -5.92 6.03
C TYR A 71 -8.79 -6.04 4.57
N GLU A 72 -8.42 -4.96 3.91
CA GLU A 72 -8.22 -4.97 2.46
C GLU A 72 -6.85 -5.55 2.07
N ASP A 73 -5.83 -5.24 2.86
CA ASP A 73 -4.43 -5.58 2.59
C ASP A 73 -3.75 -6.30 3.77
N GLY A 74 -4.47 -6.55 4.87
CA GLY A 74 -3.91 -7.22 6.05
C GLY A 74 -2.85 -6.39 6.78
N TYR A 75 -2.68 -5.11 6.41
CA TYR A 75 -1.61 -4.28 6.92
C TYR A 75 -1.80 -4.01 8.40
N ILE A 76 -0.70 -4.07 9.15
CA ILE A 76 -0.67 -3.87 10.59
C ILE A 76 0.07 -2.58 10.88
N CYS A 77 -0.55 -1.68 11.62
CA CYS A 77 0.06 -0.43 12.05
C CYS A 77 -0.61 0.13 13.31
N TRP A 78 0.01 1.14 13.90
CA TRP A 78 -0.56 1.90 15.00
C TRP A 78 -1.37 3.10 14.48
N ILE A 79 -2.52 3.40 15.09
CA ILE A 79 -3.34 4.58 14.74
C ILE A 79 -3.68 5.41 15.97
N ASP A 80 -3.76 6.74 15.81
CA ASP A 80 -4.13 7.68 16.89
C ASP A 80 -5.61 7.49 17.31
N LEU A 81 -5.86 7.30 18.60
CA LEU A 81 -7.20 7.22 19.20
C LEU A 81 -7.90 8.59 19.22
N ASP A 82 -7.18 9.65 19.60
CA ASP A 82 -7.75 11.00 19.79
C ASP A 82 -8.29 11.61 18.49
N LYS A 83 -7.88 11.09 17.33
CA LYS A 83 -8.33 11.53 16.00
C LYS A 83 -9.24 10.51 15.31
N LEU A 84 -9.62 9.44 16.00
CA LEU A 84 -10.30 8.32 15.37
C LEU A 84 -11.82 8.56 15.30
N PHE A 85 -12.38 8.53 14.10
CA PHE A 85 -13.83 8.52 13.88
C PHE A 85 -14.21 7.20 13.20
N ILE A 86 -15.02 6.37 13.86
CA ILE A 86 -15.29 4.98 13.46
C ILE A 86 -16.76 4.58 13.59
N GLU A 87 -17.16 3.59 12.80
CA GLU A 87 -18.44 2.87 12.96
C GLU A 87 -18.18 1.36 13.09
N LYS A 88 -18.94 0.67 13.93
CA LYS A 88 -18.92 -0.79 13.98
C LYS A 88 -19.44 -1.35 12.65
N PHE A 89 -18.79 -2.39 12.13
CA PHE A 89 -19.12 -3.01 10.85
C PHE A 89 -19.30 -4.53 11.01
N ASP A 90 -20.42 -5.05 10.48
CA ASP A 90 -20.68 -6.49 10.44
C ASP A 90 -20.33 -7.04 9.06
N VAL A 91 -19.29 -7.87 9.01
CA VAL A 91 -18.75 -8.45 7.77
C VAL A 91 -19.68 -9.52 7.19
N LYS A 92 -20.59 -10.12 7.99
CA LYS A 92 -21.49 -11.18 7.51
C LYS A 92 -22.42 -10.72 6.39
N ASN A 93 -22.67 -9.41 6.26
CA ASN A 93 -23.61 -8.84 5.30
C ASN A 93 -22.96 -8.32 4.00
N SER A 94 -21.64 -8.45 3.82
CA SER A 94 -20.93 -7.81 2.71
C SER A 94 -19.99 -8.71 1.93
N ILE A 95 -20.20 -10.04 1.96
CA ILE A 95 -19.50 -10.95 1.05
C ILE A 95 -20.04 -10.69 -0.36
N LEU A 96 -19.53 -9.64 -1.00
CA LEU A 96 -19.75 -9.42 -2.41
C LEU A 96 -18.82 -10.38 -3.14
N ASP A 97 -19.45 -11.35 -3.78
CA ASP A 97 -18.81 -12.35 -4.58
C ASP A 97 -17.85 -11.76 -5.60
N SER A 98 -16.82 -12.54 -5.86
CA SER A 98 -15.72 -12.17 -6.72
C SER A 98 -16.17 -12.02 -8.17
N GLU A 99 -16.28 -10.79 -8.63
CA GLU A 99 -16.09 -10.54 -10.05
C GLU A 99 -14.73 -11.11 -10.46
N GLN A 100 -14.69 -11.91 -11.52
CA GLN A 100 -13.44 -12.26 -12.18
C GLN A 100 -12.84 -10.95 -12.74
N ILE A 101 -12.01 -10.28 -11.94
CA ILE A 101 -11.34 -9.06 -12.38
C ILE A 101 -10.29 -9.48 -13.42
N LEU A 102 -10.53 -9.10 -14.68
CA LEU A 102 -9.52 -9.23 -15.72
C LEU A 102 -8.49 -8.10 -15.57
N ILE A 103 -7.55 -8.26 -14.65
CA ILE A 103 -6.55 -7.24 -14.28
C ILE A 103 -5.87 -6.62 -15.50
N GLN A 104 -5.61 -7.43 -16.54
CA GLN A 104 -4.94 -6.97 -17.75
C GLN A 104 -5.72 -5.87 -18.50
N THR A 105 -7.07 -5.86 -18.45
CA THR A 105 -7.87 -4.80 -19.09
C THR A 105 -7.85 -3.49 -18.30
N LYS A 106 -7.51 -3.53 -17.01
CA LYS A 106 -7.38 -2.35 -16.15
C LYS A 106 -5.98 -1.72 -16.22
N ILE A 107 -4.97 -2.44 -16.68
CA ILE A 107 -3.58 -1.94 -16.77
C ILE A 107 -3.48 -0.58 -17.50
N PRO A 108 -4.11 -0.34 -18.66
CA PRO A 108 -4.04 0.97 -19.32
C PRO A 108 -4.56 2.10 -18.44
N LEU A 109 -5.65 1.85 -17.69
CA LEU A 109 -6.24 2.83 -16.78
C LEU A 109 -5.36 3.07 -15.54
N ILE A 110 -4.72 2.03 -15.00
CA ILE A 110 -3.75 2.13 -13.90
C ILE A 110 -2.56 3.00 -14.33
N LEU A 111 -1.98 2.72 -15.50
CA LEU A 111 -0.86 3.50 -16.03
C LEU A 111 -1.25 4.94 -16.36
N SER A 112 -2.47 5.17 -16.87
CA SER A 112 -2.99 6.52 -17.10
C SER A 112 -3.13 7.28 -15.80
N TRP A 113 -3.67 6.65 -14.75
CA TRP A 113 -3.81 7.29 -13.44
C TRP A 113 -2.46 7.71 -12.87
N ILE A 114 -1.43 6.85 -12.94
CA ILE A 114 -0.08 7.19 -12.49
C ILE A 114 0.50 8.34 -13.32
N LYS A 115 0.31 8.33 -14.64
CA LYS A 115 0.74 9.42 -15.53
C LYS A 115 0.07 10.75 -15.16
N ASP A 116 -1.18 10.74 -14.74
CA ASP A 116 -1.87 11.96 -14.34
C ASP A 116 -1.40 12.45 -12.98
N ARG A 117 -1.19 11.54 -12.01
CA ARG A 117 -0.55 11.89 -10.72
C ARG A 117 0.86 12.45 -10.90
N SER A 118 1.63 11.95 -11.87
CA SER A 118 3.00 12.43 -12.11
C SER A 118 3.07 13.84 -12.68
N LYS A 119 1.96 14.40 -13.17
CA LYS A 119 1.88 15.80 -13.65
C LYS A 119 1.53 16.79 -12.53
N GLU A 120 0.95 16.30 -11.44
CA GLU A 120 0.63 17.11 -10.28
C GLU A 120 1.89 17.36 -9.45
N LYS A 121 1.91 18.47 -8.70
CA LYS A 121 2.99 18.73 -7.74
C LYS A 121 2.94 17.65 -6.65
N ASN A 122 3.99 16.84 -6.60
CA ASN A 122 4.14 15.77 -5.63
C ASN A 122 5.60 15.67 -5.19
N ILE A 123 5.81 15.17 -3.98
CA ILE A 123 7.11 14.77 -3.46
C ILE A 123 7.08 13.36 -2.92
N TYR A 124 8.25 12.76 -2.71
CA TYR A 124 8.34 11.46 -2.06
C TYR A 124 7.99 11.60 -0.58
N LEU A 125 6.96 10.87 -0.14
CA LEU A 125 6.56 10.80 1.26
C LEU A 125 6.61 9.35 1.71
N TRP A 126 7.56 9.02 2.58
CA TRP A 126 7.60 7.70 3.21
C TRP A 126 6.27 7.41 3.93
N GLY A 127 5.63 6.28 3.63
CA GLY A 127 4.29 5.94 4.11
C GLY A 127 3.14 6.56 3.31
N GLY A 128 3.39 7.50 2.40
CA GLY A 128 2.38 8.20 1.61
C GLY A 128 1.59 7.25 0.69
N THR A 129 0.26 7.29 0.81
CA THR A 129 -0.68 6.37 0.13
C THR A 129 -1.94 7.07 -0.40
N LEU A 130 -2.34 8.23 0.14
CA LEU A 130 -3.56 8.94 -0.29
C LEU A 130 -3.32 9.98 -1.38
N GLY A 131 -2.07 10.42 -1.54
CA GLY A 131 -1.70 11.46 -2.48
C GLY A 131 -1.93 12.88 -1.96
N PRO A 132 -1.35 13.90 -2.62
CA PRO A 132 -0.58 13.78 -3.87
C PRO A 132 0.83 13.20 -3.67
N ASN A 133 1.31 13.11 -2.43
CA ASN A 133 2.64 12.58 -2.11
C ASN A 133 2.57 11.08 -1.83
N PHE A 134 3.46 10.31 -2.44
CA PHE A 134 3.48 8.85 -2.33
C PHE A 134 4.89 8.34 -2.08
N ASP A 135 5.01 7.22 -1.36
CA ASP A 135 6.21 6.39 -1.47
C ASP A 135 6.12 5.42 -2.66
N CYS A 136 7.18 4.64 -2.88
CA CYS A 136 7.26 3.75 -4.02
C CYS A 136 6.11 2.73 -4.08
N SER A 137 5.81 2.04 -2.98
CA SER A 137 4.82 0.97 -2.96
C SER A 137 3.39 1.47 -2.71
N GLY A 138 3.22 2.59 -2.02
CA GLY A 138 1.95 3.31 -1.84
C GLY A 138 1.41 3.85 -3.16
N LEU A 139 2.27 4.38 -4.05
CA LEU A 139 1.87 4.74 -5.41
C LEU A 139 1.27 3.54 -6.15
N ILE A 140 1.96 2.39 -6.11
CA ILE A 140 1.50 1.18 -6.80
C ILE A 140 0.22 0.66 -6.16
N GLN A 141 0.16 0.56 -4.82
CA GLN A 141 -1.02 0.09 -4.12
C GLN A 141 -2.25 0.93 -4.46
N THR A 142 -2.14 2.25 -4.40
CA THR A 142 -3.25 3.16 -4.68
C THR A 142 -3.67 3.13 -6.14
N ALA A 143 -2.72 3.00 -7.08
CA ALA A 143 -3.03 2.86 -8.50
C ALA A 143 -3.87 1.61 -8.78
N PHE A 144 -3.58 0.47 -8.14
CA PHE A 144 -4.38 -0.75 -8.28
C PHE A 144 -5.71 -0.65 -7.51
N LEU A 145 -5.71 -0.06 -6.31
CA LEU A 145 -6.91 0.11 -5.47
C LEU A 145 -7.99 0.96 -6.16
N ASN A 146 -7.60 2.02 -6.88
CA ASN A 146 -8.53 2.85 -7.66
C ASN A 146 -9.30 2.07 -8.74
N HIS A 147 -8.79 0.89 -9.11
CA HIS A 147 -9.45 -0.05 -10.03
C HIS A 147 -9.97 -1.30 -9.32
N LYS A 148 -10.22 -1.20 -8.00
CA LYS A 148 -10.73 -2.26 -7.12
C LYS A 148 -9.86 -3.52 -7.08
N ILE A 149 -8.56 -3.39 -7.33
CA ILE A 149 -7.59 -4.48 -7.22
C ILE A 149 -6.77 -4.26 -5.95
N TYR A 150 -6.94 -5.15 -4.98
CA TYR A 150 -6.19 -5.09 -3.74
C TYR A 150 -4.81 -5.69 -3.93
N ILE A 151 -3.77 -5.03 -3.42
CA ILE A 151 -2.41 -5.56 -3.35
C ILE A 151 -1.80 -5.25 -1.97
N PRO A 152 -0.77 -5.98 -1.53
CA PRO A 152 -0.07 -5.66 -0.28
C PRO A 152 0.56 -4.26 -0.28
N ARG A 153 0.85 -3.72 0.91
CA ARG A 153 1.32 -2.33 1.09
C ARG A 153 2.82 -2.15 0.84
N ASP A 154 3.64 -3.09 1.31
CA ASP A 154 5.10 -2.95 1.25
C ASP A 154 5.69 -3.59 -0.01
N SER A 155 6.77 -3.01 -0.53
CA SER A 155 7.49 -3.48 -1.72
C SER A 155 7.84 -4.99 -1.65
N TYR A 156 8.36 -5.46 -0.51
CA TYR A 156 8.70 -6.88 -0.32
C TYR A 156 7.46 -7.78 -0.26
N GLN A 157 6.33 -7.30 0.26
CA GLN A 157 5.07 -8.06 0.28
C GLN A 157 4.49 -8.17 -1.14
N ILE A 158 4.53 -7.07 -1.91
CA ILE A 158 4.12 -7.07 -3.33
C ILE A 158 4.99 -8.05 -4.12
N LYS A 159 6.31 -8.08 -3.87
CA LYS A 159 7.23 -9.05 -4.49
C LYS A 159 6.80 -10.49 -4.22
N SER A 160 6.56 -10.85 -2.96
CA SER A 160 6.13 -12.19 -2.57
C SER A 160 4.73 -12.57 -3.08
N PHE A 161 3.89 -11.58 -3.35
CA PHE A 161 2.53 -11.76 -3.85
C PHE A 161 2.45 -12.00 -5.35
N CYS A 162 3.29 -11.32 -6.13
CA CYS A 162 3.27 -11.36 -7.59
C CYS A 162 3.67 -12.73 -8.16
N LYS A 163 3.18 -13.05 -9.36
CA LYS A 163 3.73 -14.16 -10.16
C LYS A 163 5.10 -13.74 -10.68
N HIS A 164 6.17 -14.33 -10.17
CA HIS A 164 7.53 -14.04 -10.62
C HIS A 164 7.72 -14.30 -12.12
N LEU A 165 8.44 -13.39 -12.79
CA LEU A 165 8.83 -13.53 -14.18
C LEU A 165 10.27 -14.05 -14.24
N PHE A 166 10.41 -15.36 -14.50
CA PHE A 166 11.71 -15.98 -14.72
C PHE A 166 12.37 -15.43 -16.00
N ASN A 167 13.71 -15.37 -16.02
CA ASN A 167 14.53 -14.95 -17.17
C ASN A 167 14.34 -13.48 -17.64
N PHE A 168 13.84 -12.59 -16.77
CA PHE A 168 13.62 -11.19 -17.15
C PHE A 168 14.91 -10.44 -17.53
N LYS A 169 16.05 -10.76 -16.89
CA LYS A 169 17.35 -10.11 -17.15
C LYS A 169 17.94 -10.47 -18.51
N GLU A 170 17.64 -11.66 -19.03
CA GLU A 170 18.31 -12.18 -20.22
C GLU A 170 17.71 -11.64 -21.53
N ASN A 171 16.49 -11.11 -21.51
CA ASN A 171 15.84 -10.72 -22.75
C ASN A 171 14.96 -9.48 -22.73
N ASN A 172 14.50 -8.94 -21.59
CA ASN A 172 13.49 -7.85 -21.50
C ASN A 172 12.18 -8.05 -22.31
N LYS A 173 12.10 -9.03 -23.23
CA LYS A 173 10.98 -9.36 -24.12
C LYS A 173 9.79 -9.98 -23.39
N SER A 174 9.97 -10.39 -22.14
CA SER A 174 8.90 -10.98 -21.31
C SER A 174 8.08 -9.94 -20.54
N LEU A 175 8.58 -8.68 -20.44
CA LEU A 175 7.90 -7.61 -19.73
C LEU A 175 6.70 -7.11 -20.52
N LYS A 176 5.55 -7.10 -19.86
CA LYS A 176 4.30 -6.51 -20.34
C LYS A 176 4.00 -5.28 -19.51
N LYS A 177 3.34 -4.29 -20.13
CA LYS A 177 2.79 -3.13 -19.42
C LYS A 177 2.03 -3.61 -18.18
N GLY A 178 2.27 -2.97 -17.05
CA GLY A 178 1.68 -3.33 -15.76
C GLY A 178 2.49 -4.31 -14.90
N ASP A 179 3.56 -4.90 -15.43
CA ASP A 179 4.48 -5.70 -14.62
C ASP A 179 5.19 -4.83 -13.58
N ILE A 180 5.41 -5.38 -12.39
CA ILE A 180 6.08 -4.71 -11.29
C ILE A 180 7.57 -5.05 -11.33
N LEU A 181 8.41 -4.02 -11.32
CA LEU A 181 9.85 -4.10 -11.21
C LEU A 181 10.24 -3.97 -9.74
N PHE A 182 11.09 -4.86 -9.27
CA PHE A 182 11.55 -4.92 -7.88
C PHE A 182 13.04 -4.59 -7.82
N PHE A 183 13.37 -3.66 -6.95
CA PHE A 183 14.72 -3.15 -6.76
C PHE A 183 15.18 -3.35 -5.31
N GLY A 184 16.49 -3.50 -5.10
CA GLY A 184 17.10 -3.62 -3.78
C GLY A 184 18.51 -4.22 -3.80
N LYS A 185 18.92 -4.86 -2.69
CA LYS A 185 20.25 -5.48 -2.51
C LYS A 185 20.11 -6.90 -1.99
N GLN A 186 20.96 -7.83 -2.44
CA GLN A 186 21.04 -9.21 -1.93
C GLN A 186 19.65 -9.88 -1.77
N ASN A 187 18.82 -9.81 -2.82
CA ASN A 187 17.45 -10.32 -2.88
C ASN A 187 16.40 -9.67 -1.95
N LYS A 188 16.80 -8.73 -1.07
CA LYS A 188 15.88 -7.90 -0.30
C LYS A 188 15.34 -6.79 -1.18
N CYS A 189 14.02 -6.70 -1.30
CA CYS A 189 13.36 -5.64 -2.05
C CYS A 189 13.09 -4.45 -1.13
N ASP A 190 13.59 -3.28 -1.53
CA ASP A 190 13.38 -2.02 -0.82
C ASP A 190 12.62 -1.00 -1.66
N HIS A 191 12.49 -1.21 -2.98
CA HIS A 191 11.83 -0.28 -3.89
C HIS A 191 11.09 -1.01 -5.02
N VAL A 192 10.01 -0.39 -5.51
CA VAL A 192 9.20 -0.89 -6.63
C VAL A 192 8.91 0.16 -7.69
N GLY A 193 8.71 -0.29 -8.92
CA GLY A 193 8.19 0.51 -10.03
C GLY A 193 7.25 -0.32 -10.91
N ILE A 194 6.49 0.32 -11.78
CA ILE A 194 5.56 -0.34 -12.72
C ILE A 194 5.98 -0.08 -14.16
N TYR A 195 6.16 -1.16 -14.91
CA TYR A 195 6.59 -1.10 -16.30
C TYR A 195 5.50 -0.50 -17.18
N LYS A 196 5.82 0.58 -17.88
CA LYS A 196 4.90 1.28 -18.81
C LYS A 196 5.13 0.90 -20.28
N GLY A 197 6.11 0.03 -20.56
CA GLY A 197 6.49 -0.36 -21.93
C GLY A 197 7.73 0.39 -22.44
N ASP A 198 8.35 -0.17 -23.46
CA ASP A 198 9.51 0.37 -24.19
C ASP A 198 10.76 0.56 -23.33
N GLY A 199 10.97 -0.31 -22.34
CA GLY A 199 12.07 -0.19 -21.38
C GLY A 199 11.79 0.83 -20.27
N LEU A 200 10.65 1.51 -20.27
CA LEU A 200 10.36 2.59 -19.31
C LEU A 200 9.45 2.10 -18.18
N TYR A 201 9.59 2.71 -17.01
CA TYR A 201 8.73 2.44 -15.85
C TYR A 201 8.41 3.72 -15.08
N TYR A 202 7.26 3.72 -14.39
CA TYR A 202 6.93 4.73 -13.39
C TYR A 202 7.32 4.23 -12.00
N HIS A 203 7.72 5.14 -11.13
CA HIS A 203 7.89 4.91 -9.70
C HIS A 203 7.75 6.24 -8.94
N SER A 204 7.57 6.19 -7.62
CA SER A 204 7.88 7.34 -6.74
C SER A 204 9.24 7.06 -6.10
N SER A 205 10.19 7.98 -6.18
CA SER A 205 11.56 7.80 -5.66
C SER A 205 12.02 8.95 -4.75
N GLY A 206 12.89 8.63 -3.77
CA GLY A 206 13.37 9.57 -2.76
C GLY A 206 14.26 10.70 -3.31
N ILE A 207 14.81 11.50 -2.39
CA ILE A 207 15.64 12.67 -2.73
C ILE A 207 17.06 12.24 -3.13
N ASP A 208 17.73 11.42 -2.33
CA ASP A 208 19.19 11.17 -2.46
C ASP A 208 19.59 10.49 -3.78
N TYR A 209 18.76 9.55 -4.24
CA TYR A 209 19.04 8.72 -5.42
C TYR A 209 17.86 8.66 -6.40
N GLY A 210 16.97 9.66 -6.33
CA GLY A 210 15.70 9.63 -7.04
C GLY A 210 15.25 11.00 -7.51
N ARG A 211 13.96 11.08 -7.85
CA ARG A 211 13.33 12.26 -8.45
C ARG A 211 12.56 13.08 -7.40
N ASN A 212 12.65 12.71 -6.12
CA ASN A 212 11.83 13.25 -5.04
C ASN A 212 10.34 13.29 -5.41
N GLY A 213 9.78 12.14 -5.80
CA GLY A 213 8.39 12.03 -6.23
C GLY A 213 8.23 11.08 -7.40
N ILE A 214 7.06 11.16 -8.05
CA ILE A 214 6.66 10.32 -9.17
C ILE A 214 7.43 10.74 -10.43
N GLY A 215 8.12 9.80 -11.06
CA GLY A 215 8.83 10.05 -12.30
C GLY A 215 8.93 8.81 -13.19
N ILE A 216 9.63 8.99 -14.31
CA ILE A 216 9.90 7.94 -15.30
C ILE A 216 11.41 7.71 -15.35
N ASP A 217 11.79 6.45 -15.32
CA ASP A 217 13.14 5.98 -15.57
C ASP A 217 13.14 4.87 -16.62
N THR A 218 14.34 4.49 -17.08
CA THR A 218 14.54 3.50 -18.13
C THR A 218 15.36 2.31 -17.67
N LEU A 219 15.11 1.15 -18.27
CA LEU A 219 15.91 -0.08 -18.22
C LEU A 219 16.86 -0.21 -19.42
N LYS A 220 16.77 0.71 -20.39
CA LYS A 220 17.66 0.78 -21.55
C LYS A 220 18.95 1.53 -21.19
N GLU A 221 19.95 1.41 -22.05
CA GLU A 221 21.18 2.20 -21.98
C GLU A 221 20.86 3.71 -21.90
N THR A 222 21.52 4.40 -20.99
CA THR A 222 21.25 5.80 -20.66
C THR A 222 22.42 6.42 -19.90
N ASN A 223 22.53 7.74 -19.98
CA ASN A 223 23.45 8.55 -19.17
C ASN A 223 22.76 9.19 -17.95
N ASP A 224 21.45 8.96 -17.76
CA ASP A 224 20.70 9.45 -16.61
C ASP A 224 21.12 8.72 -15.33
N LYS A 225 21.73 9.45 -14.38
CA LYS A 225 22.29 8.89 -13.15
C LYS A 225 21.25 8.17 -12.29
N ILE A 226 20.00 8.66 -12.28
CA ILE A 226 18.91 8.07 -11.49
C ILE A 226 18.51 6.71 -12.10
N SER A 227 18.30 6.66 -13.41
CA SER A 227 18.04 5.42 -14.12
C SER A 227 19.18 4.41 -13.92
N LEU A 228 20.44 4.83 -14.03
CA LEU A 228 21.61 3.95 -13.77
C LEU A 228 21.63 3.43 -12.33
N HIS A 229 21.31 4.26 -11.34
CA HIS A 229 21.20 3.85 -9.94
C HIS A 229 20.14 2.74 -9.79
N TYR A 230 18.93 2.94 -10.29
CA TYR A 230 17.87 1.94 -10.16
C TYR A 230 18.13 0.68 -11.00
N GLN A 231 18.72 0.80 -12.19
CA GLN A 231 19.16 -0.36 -12.98
C GLN A 231 20.13 -1.25 -12.19
N SER A 232 21.12 -0.65 -11.50
CA SER A 232 22.08 -1.39 -10.66
C SER A 232 21.41 -2.15 -9.51
N LYS A 233 20.23 -1.69 -9.05
CA LYS A 233 19.45 -2.29 -7.98
C LYS A 233 18.38 -3.26 -8.46
N LEU A 234 18.18 -3.45 -9.78
CA LEU A 234 17.10 -4.29 -10.29
C LEU A 234 17.34 -5.78 -9.95
N ILE A 235 16.47 -6.33 -9.12
CA ILE A 235 16.60 -7.72 -8.63
C ILE A 235 15.61 -8.68 -9.29
N SER A 236 14.38 -8.27 -9.57
CA SER A 236 13.35 -9.15 -10.15
C SER A 236 12.20 -8.38 -10.80
N ALA A 237 11.36 -9.08 -11.55
CA ALA A 237 10.07 -8.58 -12.02
C ALA A 237 8.94 -9.57 -11.69
N GLY A 238 7.71 -9.09 -11.58
CA GLY A 238 6.55 -9.92 -11.28
C GLY A 238 5.24 -9.35 -11.82
N ARG A 239 4.29 -10.23 -12.09
CA ARG A 239 2.98 -9.87 -12.65
C ARG A 239 1.87 -10.09 -11.63
N ILE A 240 1.04 -9.06 -11.45
CA ILE A 240 -0.18 -9.14 -10.66
C ILE A 240 -1.23 -9.87 -11.48
N THR A 241 -1.62 -11.07 -11.03
CA THR A 241 -2.52 -12.00 -11.74
C THR A 241 -3.82 -12.25 -11.01
N ARG A 242 -3.94 -11.74 -9.77
CA ARG A 242 -5.10 -11.86 -8.90
C ARG A 242 -5.17 -10.65 -7.98
N SER A 243 -6.33 -10.41 -7.38
CA SER A 243 -6.45 -9.50 -6.25
C SER A 243 -5.96 -10.18 -4.97
N TYR A 244 -5.32 -9.40 -4.09
CA TYR A 244 -4.85 -9.86 -2.80
C TYR A 244 -6.02 -10.20 -1.88
N ARG A 245 -5.82 -11.27 -1.11
CA ARG A 245 -6.72 -11.76 -0.08
C ARG A 245 -5.83 -12.28 1.03
N TRP A 246 -5.51 -11.41 1.99
CA TRP A 246 -4.57 -11.75 3.06
C TRP A 246 -5.16 -12.81 4.00
N ASN A 247 -6.47 -12.79 4.23
CA ASN A 247 -7.15 -13.81 5.01
C ASN A 247 -7.93 -14.79 4.12
N LYS A 248 -7.42 -16.01 4.00
CA LYS A 248 -8.08 -17.09 3.25
C LYS A 248 -9.25 -17.74 4.00
N SER A 249 -9.39 -17.53 5.31
CA SER A 249 -10.42 -18.15 6.16
C SER A 249 -11.71 -17.33 6.33
N ILE A 250 -11.87 -16.21 5.61
CA ILE A 250 -13.13 -15.44 5.51
C ILE A 250 -13.92 -15.88 4.27
N ARG A 251 -13.84 -17.16 3.92
CA ARG A 251 -14.70 -17.81 2.92
C ARG A 251 -15.75 -18.62 3.65
#